data_AF-A0A2R5ESL4-F1
#
_entry.id   AF-A0A2R5ESL4-F1
#
_cell.length_a   1.000
_cell.length_b   1.000
_cell.length_c   1.000
_cell.angle_alpha   90.00
_cell.angle_beta   90.00
_cell.angle_gamma   90.00
#
_symmetry.space_group_name_H-M   'P 1'
#
loop_
_entity.id
_entity.type
_entity.pdbx_description
1 polymer ?
#
loop_
_entity_poly.entity_id
_entity_poly.type
_entity_poly.pdbx_seq_one_letter_code
_entity_poly.pdbx_strand_id
1 'polypeptide(L)'
;MYDGGSYTVTDAKVTEDRIGKKIGKVTHYSDREDTYRGNFSNTMPKGTAYYAIIGEDTRDTIAVQTPEGDYIAAVYDGRYAGATSWTSVYVWMGAAAVVVLAIIAAMRGANSKQKAR
;
A
#
# COMPACT_ATOMS: atom_id res chain seq x y z
N MET A 1 -4.34 1.28 8.77
CA MET A 1 -3.50 1.40 7.55
C MET A 1 -3.99 2.49 6.62
N TYR A 2 -3.04 3.15 5.98
CA TYR A 2 -3.25 4.13 4.92
C TYR A 2 -2.05 4.11 3.96
N ASP A 3 -2.30 4.09 2.64
CA ASP A 3 -1.26 4.15 1.58
C ASP A 3 -0.06 3.19 1.77
N GLY A 4 -0.33 1.96 2.22
CA GLY A 4 0.70 0.95 2.49
C GLY A 4 1.51 1.15 3.78
N GLY A 5 1.20 2.19 4.55
CA GLY A 5 1.73 2.45 5.89
C GLY A 5 0.83 1.89 7.00
N SER A 6 1.47 1.41 8.07
CA SER A 6 0.84 1.12 9.35
C SER A 6 0.75 2.40 10.18
N TYR A 7 -0.37 2.61 10.86
CA TYR A 7 -0.59 3.76 11.73
C TYR A 7 -1.27 3.28 13.00
N THR A 8 -0.78 3.76 14.13
CA THR A 8 -1.29 3.43 15.46
C THR A 8 -2.11 4.60 15.97
N VAL A 9 -3.40 4.35 16.21
CA VAL A 9 -4.30 5.33 16.82
C VAL A 9 -3.87 5.61 18.26
N THR A 10 -3.95 6.87 18.66
CA THR A 10 -3.59 7.35 20.00
C THR A 10 -4.80 8.00 20.66
N ASP A 11 -4.73 8.27 21.96
CA ASP A 11 -5.77 9.03 22.67
C ASP A 11 -5.62 10.55 22.48
N ALA A 12 -4.63 11.00 21.70
CA ALA A 12 -4.40 12.42 21.47
C ALA A 12 -5.46 13.01 20.54
N LYS A 13 -6.28 13.92 21.06
CA LYS A 13 -7.27 14.65 20.26
C LYS A 13 -6.60 15.62 19.29
N VAL A 14 -7.15 15.71 18.08
CA VAL A 14 -6.80 16.73 17.09
C VAL A 14 -7.96 17.71 17.02
N THR A 15 -7.67 19.00 17.18
CA THR A 15 -8.69 20.04 17.16
C THR A 15 -9.21 20.25 15.73
N GLU A 16 -10.49 20.59 15.59
CA GLU A 16 -11.16 20.72 14.29
C GLU A 16 -10.49 21.74 13.36
N ASP A 17 -9.95 22.82 13.92
CA ASP A 17 -9.23 23.88 13.19
C ASP A 17 -7.93 23.39 12.52
N ARG A 18 -7.42 22.24 12.95
CA ARG A 18 -6.24 21.59 12.37
C ARG A 18 -6.58 20.49 11.36
N ILE A 19 -7.86 20.19 11.16
CA ILE A 19 -8.29 19.15 10.23
C ILE A 19 -8.23 19.68 8.80
N GLY A 20 -7.39 19.03 7.99
CA GLY A 20 -7.22 19.32 6.58
C GLY A 20 -8.15 18.50 5.69
N LYS A 21 -7.72 18.28 4.45
CA LYS A 21 -8.46 17.50 3.46
C LYS A 21 -8.67 16.06 3.92
N LYS A 22 -9.82 15.48 3.55
CA LYS A 22 -10.04 14.03 3.64
C LYS A 22 -9.09 13.31 2.68
N ILE A 23 -8.30 12.37 3.20
CA ILE A 23 -7.28 11.63 2.45
C ILE A 23 -7.63 10.16 2.24
N GLY A 24 -8.61 9.65 2.98
CA GLY A 24 -9.02 8.26 2.87
C GLY A 24 -10.16 7.89 3.80
N LYS A 25 -10.39 6.58 3.88
CA LYS A 25 -11.27 5.94 4.84
C LYS A 25 -10.90 4.48 5.02
N VAL A 26 -11.33 3.87 6.12
CA VAL A 26 -11.31 2.42 6.30
C VAL A 26 -12.19 1.76 5.23
N THR A 27 -11.60 0.88 4.43
CA THR A 27 -12.29 0.08 3.42
C THR A 27 -12.64 -1.32 3.92
N HIS A 28 -11.88 -1.83 4.90
CA HIS A 28 -12.07 -3.15 5.48
C HIS A 28 -11.73 -3.15 6.98
N TYR A 29 -12.56 -3.82 7.77
CA TYR A 29 -12.32 -4.08 9.19
C TYR A 29 -12.13 -5.59 9.38
N SER A 30 -11.15 -5.97 10.20
CA SER A 30 -10.92 -7.34 10.70
C SER A 30 -10.01 -7.26 11.90
N ASP A 31 -10.21 -8.13 12.87
CA ASP A 31 -9.36 -8.33 14.05
C ASP A 31 -8.56 -9.64 13.95
N ARG A 32 -8.69 -10.35 12.82
CA ARG A 32 -7.95 -11.60 12.55
C ARG A 32 -6.58 -11.31 11.99
N GLU A 33 -5.59 -12.10 12.41
CA GLU A 33 -4.24 -12.04 11.83
C GLU A 33 -4.25 -12.57 10.40
N ASP A 34 -4.09 -11.67 9.44
CA ASP A 34 -3.91 -11.97 8.01
C ASP A 34 -3.31 -10.74 7.30
N THR A 35 -3.04 -10.87 6.01
CA THR A 35 -2.64 -9.79 5.12
C THR A 35 -3.85 -9.20 4.40
N TYR A 36 -4.10 -7.91 4.64
CA TYR A 36 -5.21 -7.19 4.02
C TYR A 36 -4.73 -6.17 3.00
N ARG A 37 -5.53 -5.95 1.95
CA ARG A 37 -5.29 -4.93 0.92
C ARG A 37 -6.11 -3.67 1.21
N GLY A 38 -5.58 -2.53 0.77
CA GLY A 38 -6.24 -1.23 0.91
C GLY A 38 -6.15 -0.66 2.32
N ASN A 39 -7.08 0.23 2.66
CA ASN A 39 -7.09 0.91 3.95
C ASN A 39 -7.82 0.05 4.98
N PHE A 40 -7.06 -0.82 5.63
CA PHE A 40 -7.57 -1.73 6.65
C PHE A 40 -7.46 -1.13 8.07
N SER A 41 -8.35 -1.54 8.98
CA SER A 41 -8.22 -1.30 10.42
C SER A 41 -8.67 -2.50 11.25
N ASN A 42 -8.00 -2.72 12.38
CA ASN A 42 -8.34 -3.70 13.41
C ASN A 42 -9.12 -3.09 14.59
N THR A 43 -9.28 -1.77 14.60
CA THR A 43 -9.90 -1.03 15.70
C THR A 43 -11.04 -0.14 15.21
N MET A 44 -10.94 0.38 13.99
CA MET A 44 -11.87 1.37 13.44
C MET A 44 -12.86 0.73 12.47
N PRO A 45 -14.17 1.05 12.56
CA PRO A 45 -15.17 0.46 11.69
C PRO A 45 -14.98 0.87 10.22
N LYS A 46 -15.49 0.03 9.32
CA LYS A 46 -15.52 0.33 7.88
C LYS A 46 -16.24 1.67 7.64
N GLY A 47 -15.62 2.55 6.87
CA GLY A 47 -16.14 3.88 6.56
C GLY A 47 -15.53 5.02 7.37
N THR A 48 -14.87 4.72 8.51
CA THR A 48 -14.14 5.71 9.30
C THR A 48 -13.19 6.51 8.43
N ALA A 49 -13.30 7.83 8.47
CA ALA A 49 -12.59 8.74 7.58
C ALA A 49 -11.20 9.10 8.13
N TYR A 50 -10.26 9.29 7.20
CA TYR A 50 -8.90 9.75 7.49
C TYR A 50 -8.71 11.15 6.90
N TYR A 51 -8.02 12.01 7.63
CA TYR A 51 -7.77 13.40 7.26
C TYR A 51 -6.29 13.72 7.41
N ALA A 52 -5.79 14.61 6.56
CA ALA A 52 -4.51 15.26 6.79
C ALA A 52 -4.62 16.21 7.99
N ILE A 53 -3.54 16.38 8.73
CA ILE A 53 -3.42 17.42 9.77
C ILE A 53 -2.68 18.60 9.16
N ILE A 54 -3.21 19.82 9.32
CA ILE A 54 -2.58 21.03 8.79
C ILE A 54 -1.19 21.20 9.44
N GLY A 55 -0.18 21.33 8.58
CA GLY A 55 1.22 21.50 9.00
C GLY A 55 1.98 20.20 9.30
N GLU A 56 1.37 19.03 9.13
CA GLU A 56 2.03 17.72 9.34
C GLU A 56 2.04 16.89 8.05
N ASP A 57 3.10 16.09 7.86
CA ASP A 57 3.16 15.12 6.76
C ASP A 57 2.27 13.92 7.09
N THR A 58 1.47 13.48 6.11
CA THR A 58 0.61 12.30 6.25
C THR A 58 1.37 10.99 6.50
N ARG A 59 2.69 10.95 6.24
CA ARG A 59 3.58 9.83 6.54
C ARG A 59 4.17 9.89 7.95
N ASP A 60 3.88 10.94 8.72
CA ASP A 60 4.23 11.05 10.12
C ASP A 60 2.97 10.85 10.99
N THR A 61 1.91 11.62 10.68
CA THR A 61 0.65 11.58 11.44
C THR A 61 -0.56 11.87 10.55
N ILE A 62 -1.67 11.20 10.83
CA ILE A 62 -2.98 11.49 10.23
C ILE A 62 -4.04 11.66 11.33
N ALA A 63 -5.13 12.35 11.01
CA ALA A 63 -6.31 12.39 11.88
C ALA A 63 -7.31 11.29 11.48
N VAL A 64 -7.90 10.63 12.46
CA VAL A 64 -8.94 9.62 12.30
C VAL A 64 -10.20 10.12 12.99
N GLN A 65 -11.33 10.11 12.27
CA GLN A 65 -12.62 10.49 12.85
C GLN A 65 -13.21 9.33 13.65
N THR A 66 -13.50 9.56 14.93
CA THR A 66 -14.14 8.57 15.80
C THR A 66 -15.64 8.47 15.50
N PRO A 67 -16.33 7.40 15.95
CA PRO A 67 -17.78 7.26 15.80
C PRO A 67 -18.58 8.42 16.40
N GLU A 68 -18.04 9.07 17.44
CA GLU A 68 -18.65 10.20 18.14
C GLU A 68 -18.49 11.53 17.38
N GLY A 69 -17.69 11.55 16.31
CA GLY A 69 -17.42 12.72 15.48
C GLY A 69 -16.15 13.49 15.85
N ASP A 70 -15.50 13.13 16.96
CA ASP A 70 -14.20 13.67 17.37
C ASP A 70 -13.07 13.21 16.42
N TYR A 71 -11.93 13.90 16.47
CA TYR A 71 -10.73 13.51 15.73
C TYR A 71 -9.60 13.13 16.70
N ILE A 72 -8.95 12.01 16.43
CA ILE A 72 -7.76 11.55 17.17
C ILE A 72 -6.59 11.36 16.22
N ALA A 73 -5.38 11.51 16.73
CA ALA A 73 -4.16 11.32 15.96
C ALA A 73 -3.84 9.82 15.81
N ALA A 74 -3.40 9.44 14.61
CA ALA A 74 -2.78 8.15 14.35
C ALA A 74 -1.36 8.37 13.80
N VAL A 75 -0.38 7.82 14.51
CA VAL A 75 1.05 8.03 14.23
C VAL A 75 1.58 6.89 13.38
N TYR A 76 2.42 7.20 12.41
CA TYR A 76 3.02 6.22 11.51
C TYR A 76 3.95 5.26 12.28
N ASP A 77 3.77 3.96 12.04
CA ASP A 77 4.51 2.87 12.72
C ASP A 77 5.32 2.02 11.71
N GLY A 78 5.59 2.57 10.53
CA GLY A 78 6.36 1.90 9.49
C GLY A 78 5.53 1.29 8.37
N ARG A 79 6.24 0.67 7.42
CA ARG A 79 5.63 0.12 6.21
C ARG A 79 4.98 -1.22 6.52
N TYR A 80 3.73 -1.40 6.09
CA TYR A 80 3.02 -2.65 6.36
C TYR A 80 3.60 -3.79 5.51
N ALA A 81 3.95 -4.91 6.16
CA ALA A 81 4.57 -6.06 5.50
C ALA A 81 3.72 -6.66 4.37
N GLY A 82 2.39 -6.58 4.48
CA GLY A 82 1.46 -7.01 3.42
C GLY A 82 1.31 -6.03 2.26
N ALA A 83 1.95 -4.85 2.30
CA ALA A 83 1.86 -3.82 1.27
C ALA A 83 2.76 -4.08 0.04
N THR A 84 3.32 -5.29 -0.12
CA THR A 84 4.16 -5.65 -1.26
C THR A 84 3.43 -5.40 -2.58
N SER A 85 3.98 -4.53 -3.42
CA SER A 85 3.38 -4.20 -4.71
C SER A 85 3.67 -5.30 -5.72
N TRP A 86 2.62 -5.76 -6.40
CA TRP A 86 2.68 -6.77 -7.46
C TRP A 86 3.57 -6.36 -8.64
N THR A 87 3.90 -5.07 -8.76
CA THR A 87 4.88 -4.59 -9.74
C THR A 87 6.24 -5.27 -9.64
N SER A 88 6.68 -5.66 -8.44
CA SER A 88 7.98 -6.32 -8.26
C SER A 88 8.05 -7.67 -8.99
N VAL A 89 7.04 -8.54 -8.84
CA VAL A 89 7.04 -9.87 -9.47
C VAL A 89 6.86 -9.78 -10.99
N TYR A 90 6.06 -8.83 -11.50
CA TYR A 90 5.85 -8.69 -12.95
C TYR A 90 7.09 -8.15 -13.68
N VAL A 91 7.92 -7.31 -13.04
CA VAL A 91 9.21 -6.86 -13.60
C VAL A 91 10.17 -8.03 -13.78
N TRP A 92 10.29 -8.90 -12.77
CA TRP A 92 11.14 -10.09 -12.87
C TRP A 92 10.62 -11.12 -13.87
N MET A 93 9.29 -11.32 -13.96
CA MET A 93 8.67 -12.16 -14.98
C MET A 93 8.89 -11.62 -16.40
N GLY A 94 8.79 -10.31 -16.59
CA GLY A 94 9.09 -9.64 -17.87
C GLY A 94 10.54 -9.83 -18.30
N ALA A 95 11.49 -9.62 -17.37
CA ALA A 95 12.91 -9.84 -17.64
C ALA A 95 13.22 -11.31 -18.01
N ALA A 96 12.63 -12.27 -17.28
CA ALA A 96 12.79 -13.70 -17.56
C ALA A 96 12.23 -14.08 -18.95
N ALA A 97 11.07 -13.55 -19.34
CA ALA A 97 10.47 -13.80 -20.65
C ALA A 97 11.36 -13.29 -21.80
N VAL A 98 11.98 -12.12 -21.65
CA VAL A 98 12.93 -11.57 -22.65
C VAL A 98 14.14 -12.48 -22.82
N VAL A 99 14.71 -13.00 -21.72
CA VAL A 99 15.84 -13.93 -21.76
C VAL A 99 15.46 -15.24 -22.47
N VAL A 100 14.29 -15.81 -22.17
CA VAL A 100 13.81 -17.03 -22.83
C VAL A 100 13.60 -16.81 -24.33
N LEU A 101 13.00 -15.69 -24.73
CA LEU A 101 12.82 -15.36 -26.14
C LEU A 101 14.16 -15.17 -26.88
N ALA A 102 15.15 -14.56 -26.23
CA ALA A 102 16.50 -14.43 -26.78
C ALA A 102 17.18 -15.80 -26.97
N ILE A 103 17.03 -16.73 -26.02
CA ILE A 103 17.56 -18.10 -26.14
C ILE A 103 16.88 -18.85 -27.29
N ILE A 104 15.55 -18.74 -27.43
CA ILE A 104 14.80 -19.35 -28.54
C ILE A 104 15.26 -18.79 -29.90
N ALA A 105 15.44 -17.47 -29.99
CA ALA A 105 15.92 -16.82 -31.21
C ALA A 105 17.36 -17.28 -31.56
N ALA A 106 18.25 -17.39 -30.57
CA ALA A 106 19.61 -17.87 -30.77
C ALA A 106 19.66 -19.33 -31.24
N MET A 107 18.86 -20.22 -30.65
CA MET A 107 18.74 -21.62 -31.08
C MET A 107 18.22 -21.75 -32.51
N ARG A 108 17.21 -20.94 -32.89
CA ARG A 108 16.70 -20.91 -34.28
C ARG A 108 17.74 -20.40 -35.27
N GLY A 109 18.50 -19.36 -34.90
CA GLY A 109 19.57 -18.81 -35.73
C GLY A 109 20.78 -19.74 -35.88
N ALA A 110 21.09 -20.55 -34.86
CA ALA A 110 22.15 -21.56 -34.94
C ALA A 110 21.73 -22.73 -35.86
N ASN A 111 20.49 -23.20 -35.73
CA ASN A 111 19.98 -24.34 -36.50
C ASN A 111 19.80 -24.01 -38.00
N SER A 112 19.53 -22.75 -38.36
CA SER A 112 19.45 -22.32 -39.76
C SER A 112 20.82 -22.23 -40.44
N LYS A 113 21.87 -21.82 -39.72
CA LYS A 113 23.25 -21.78 -40.22
C LYS A 113 23.85 -23.17 -40.45
N GLN A 114 23.47 -24.16 -39.62
CA GLN A 114 23.94 -25.54 -39.78
C GLN A 114 23.32 -26.25 -40.99
N LYS A 115 22.08 -25.91 -41.37
CA LYS A 115 21.40 -26.49 -42.55
C LYS A 115 21.84 -25.88 -43.89
N ALA A 116 22.57 -24.76 -43.87
CA ALA A 116 23.04 -24.05 -45.07
C ALA A 116 24.50 -24.37 -45.44
N ARG A 117 25.13 -25.32 -44.73
CA ARG A 117 26.45 -25.90 -45.01
C ARG A 117 26.28 -27.34 -45.47
#